data_AF-A0A8J3MXM2-F1
#
_entry.id   AF-A0A8J3MXM2-F1
#
_cell.length_a   1.000
_cell.length_b   1.000
_cell.length_c   1.000
_cell.angle_alpha   90.00
_cell.angle_beta   90.00
_cell.angle_gamma   90.00
#
_symmetry.space_group_name_H-M   'P 1'
#
loop_
_entity.id
_entity.type
_entity.pdbx_description
1 polymer ?
#
loop_
_entity_poly.entity_id
_entity_poly.type
_entity_poly.pdbx_seq_one_letter_code
_entity_poly.pdbx_strand_id
1 'polypeptide(L)' 'MVCFHLCTQEEAKDHRAATGDVIGVDLGIKKLATLSDGRTFENPRALRKKITALKRASRRHSRKAKGSRNR' A
#
# COMPACT_ATOMS: atom_id res chain seq x y z
N MET A 1 8.90 7.67 24.87
CA MET A 1 9.43 8.24 23.61
C MET A 1 9.45 7.14 22.56
N VAL A 2 8.46 7.07 21.65
CA VAL A 2 8.53 6.15 20.50
C VAL A 2 8.64 7.01 19.26
N CYS A 3 9.90 7.26 18.86
CA CYS A 3 10.21 7.81 17.56
C CYS A 3 9.95 6.70 16.53
N PHE A 4 8.74 6.68 15.96
CA PHE A 4 8.51 5.95 14.72
C PHE A 4 9.03 6.83 13.57
N HIS A 5 10.34 6.81 13.35
CA HIS A 5 10.90 7.32 12.11
C HIS A 5 10.56 6.33 11.00
N LEU A 6 9.41 6.51 10.34
CA LEU A 6 9.20 5.92 9.02
C LEU A 6 9.85 6.87 8.01
N CYS A 7 11.08 6.57 7.61
CA CYS A 7 11.57 7.04 6.32
C CYS A 7 10.90 6.16 5.26
N THR A 8 9.76 6.60 4.74
CA THR A 8 9.23 6.02 3.50
C THR A 8 10.08 6.55 2.37
N GLN A 9 10.80 5.66 1.68
CA GLN A 9 11.47 6.02 0.43
C GLN A 9 10.42 6.19 -0.67
N GLU A 10 10.49 7.29 -1.41
CA GLU A 10 9.56 7.63 -2.50
C GLU A 10 10.16 7.24 -3.87
N GLU A 11 9.40 6.40 -4.58
CA GLU A 11 9.24 6.12 -6.02
C GLU A 11 10.40 5.72 -6.97
N ALA A 12 10.11 4.68 -7.76
CA ALA A 12 10.82 4.31 -8.98
C ALA A 12 10.39 5.25 -10.13
N LYS A 13 11.34 6.00 -10.68
CA LYS A 13 11.12 6.78 -11.91
C LYS A 13 11.47 5.94 -13.14
N ASP A 14 10.47 5.61 -13.95
CA ASP A 14 10.70 5.02 -15.27
C ASP A 14 10.41 6.07 -16.35
N HIS A 15 11.48 6.63 -16.93
CA HIS A 15 11.43 7.61 -18.02
C HIS A 15 11.45 6.92 -19.40
N ARG A 16 10.66 5.86 -19.58
CA ARG A 16 10.51 5.25 -20.91
C ARG A 16 9.66 6.15 -21.79
N ALA A 17 10.15 6.41 -23.00
CA ALA A 17 9.36 7.05 -24.05
C ALA A 17 8.07 6.26 -24.24
N ALA A 18 6.94 6.96 -24.44
CA ALA A 18 5.70 6.30 -24.82
C ALA A 18 5.93 5.60 -26.16
N THR A 19 6.10 4.27 -26.12
CA THR A 19 5.86 3.41 -27.28
C THR A 19 4.46 3.81 -27.77
N GLY A 20 4.28 4.16 -29.04
CA GLY A 20 3.04 4.76 -29.58
C GLY A 20 1.75 3.91 -29.47
N ASP A 21 1.75 2.91 -28.61
CA ASP A 21 0.64 2.03 -28.28
C ASP A 21 -0.31 2.74 -27.30
N VAL A 22 -1.53 3.00 -27.77
CA VAL A 22 -2.61 3.56 -26.95
C VAL A 22 -3.34 2.41 -26.27
N ILE A 23 -3.33 2.40 -24.93
CA ILE A 23 -4.01 1.38 -24.11
C ILE A 23 -5.08 2.08 -23.26
N GLY A 24 -6.33 1.62 -23.38
CA GLY A 24 -7.43 2.05 -22.52
C GLY A 24 -7.30 1.47 -21.11
N VAL A 25 -7.71 2.21 -20.09
CA VAL A 25 -7.65 1.80 -18.68
C VAL A 25 -9.03 1.97 -18.04
N ASP A 26 -9.55 0.92 -17.42
CA ASP A 26 -10.82 0.84 -16.68
C ASP A 26 -10.55 0.51 -15.21
N LEU A 27 -10.91 1.38 -14.27
CA LEU A 27 -10.64 1.20 -12.84
C LEU A 27 -11.89 0.72 -12.10
N GLY A 28 -11.81 -0.40 -11.37
CA GLY A 28 -12.97 -1.05 -10.75
C GLY A 28 -12.91 -1.21 -9.22
N ILE A 29 -14.07 -1.46 -8.62
CA ILE A 29 -14.20 -1.75 -7.18
C ILE A 29 -13.82 -3.21 -6.86
N LYS A 30 -14.08 -4.11 -7.80
CA LYS A 30 -13.69 -5.53 -7.72
C LYS A 30 -12.22 -5.70 -8.13
N LYS A 31 -11.77 -4.93 -9.11
CA LYS A 31 -10.42 -4.93 -9.71
C LYS A 31 -9.91 -3.49 -9.77
N LEU A 32 -8.77 -3.15 -9.16
CA LEU A 32 -8.13 -1.83 -9.18
C LEU A 32 -8.06 -1.23 -10.58
N ALA A 33 -7.71 -2.02 -11.59
CA ALA A 33 -7.66 -1.58 -12.98
C ALA A 33 -7.87 -2.76 -13.95
N THR A 34 -8.22 -2.45 -15.18
CA THR A 34 -8.39 -3.35 -16.32
C THR A 34 -7.91 -2.57 -17.53
N LEU A 35 -7.02 -3.11 -18.31
CA LEU A 35 -6.45 -2.46 -19.47
C LEU A 35 -7.13 -3.03 -20.72
N SER A 36 -7.21 -2.26 -21.80
CA SER A 36 -7.82 -2.68 -23.07
C SER A 36 -7.05 -3.80 -23.75
N ASP A 37 -5.80 -4.02 -23.36
CA ASP A 37 -5.00 -5.18 -23.71
C ASP A 37 -5.34 -6.44 -22.88
N GLY A 38 -6.36 -6.35 -22.02
CA GLY A 38 -6.86 -7.43 -21.17
C GLY A 38 -6.16 -7.57 -19.81
N ARG A 39 -5.11 -6.79 -19.52
CA ARG A 39 -4.45 -6.83 -18.19
C ARG A 39 -5.39 -6.34 -17.11
N THR A 40 -5.34 -6.87 -15.89
CA THR A 40 -6.13 -6.35 -14.75
C THR A 40 -5.27 -6.20 -13.51
N PHE A 41 -5.63 -5.26 -12.65
CA PHE A 41 -5.05 -4.96 -11.35
C PHE A 41 -6.17 -5.09 -10.31
N GLU A 42 -5.86 -5.48 -9.08
CA GLU A 42 -6.86 -5.82 -8.04
C GLU A 42 -7.08 -4.70 -7.01
N ASN A 43 -8.32 -4.48 -6.56
CA ASN A 43 -8.68 -3.29 -5.76
C ASN A 43 -8.11 -3.32 -4.32
N PRO A 44 -7.39 -2.27 -3.88
CA PRO A 44 -6.76 -2.19 -2.56
C PRO A 44 -7.73 -1.86 -1.41
N ARG A 45 -9.04 -2.11 -1.52
CA ARG A 45 -9.96 -2.08 -0.36
C ARG A 45 -9.42 -2.92 0.82
N ALA A 46 -8.71 -4.02 0.51
CA ALA A 46 -7.96 -4.81 1.47
C ALA A 46 -6.80 -4.04 2.14
N LEU A 47 -6.11 -3.17 1.39
CA LEU A 47 -4.97 -2.40 1.85
C LEU A 47 -5.35 -1.44 2.99
N ARG A 48 -6.47 -0.72 2.85
CA ARG A 48 -6.92 0.26 3.86
C ARG A 48 -7.26 -0.39 5.20
N LYS A 49 -7.95 -1.54 5.17
CA LYS A 49 -8.29 -2.32 6.37
C LYS A 49 -7.00 -2.77 7.10
N LYS A 50 -6.02 -3.25 6.34
CA LYS A 50 -4.72 -3.71 6.87
C LYS A 50 -3.89 -2.58 7.46
N ILE A 51 -3.81 -1.42 6.78
CA ILE A 51 -3.11 -0.24 7.30
C ILE A 51 -3.70 0.20 8.65
N THR A 52 -5.02 0.17 8.77
CA THR A 52 -5.70 0.57 10.01
C THR A 52 -5.42 -0.40 11.16
N ALA A 53 -5.47 -1.71 10.89
CA ALA A 53 -5.14 -2.74 11.86
C ALA A 53 -3.68 -2.61 12.33
N LEU A 54 -2.75 -2.38 11.40
CA LEU A 54 -1.33 -2.19 11.69
C LEU A 54 -1.09 -0.98 12.60
N LYS A 55 -1.71 0.17 12.31
CA LYS A 55 -1.63 1.36 13.15
C LYS A 55 -2.13 1.09 14.57
N ARG A 56 -3.23 0.34 14.72
CA ARG A 56 -3.78 -0.03 16.04
C ARG A 56 -2.83 -0.96 16.81
N ALA A 57 -2.28 -1.98 16.14
CA ALA A 57 -1.31 -2.89 16.74
C ALA A 57 -0.03 -2.18 17.19
N SER A 58 0.50 -1.30 16.34
CA SER A 58 1.68 -0.47 16.64
C SER A 58 1.46 0.40 17.88
N ARG A 59 0.33 1.11 17.97
CA ARG A 59 -0.03 1.90 19.17
C ARG A 59 -0.16 1.03 20.42
N ARG A 60 -0.78 -0.15 20.31
CA ARG A 60 -0.93 -1.08 21.44
C ARG A 60 0.42 -1.58 21.93
N HIS A 61 1.31 -1.98 21.02
CA HIS A 61 2.66 -2.43 21.34
C HIS A 61 3.51 -1.32 22.00
N SER A 62 3.43 -0.09 21.47
CA SER A 62 4.13 1.08 22.00
C SER A 62 3.79 1.40 23.45
N ARG A 63 2.58 1.07 23.92
CA ARG A 63 2.12 1.35 25.29
C ARG A 63 2.51 0.28 26.32
N LYS A 64 3.02 -0.87 25.88
CA LYS A 64 3.37 -1.96 26.79
C LYS A 64 4.75 -1.74 27.41
N ALA A 65 4.98 -2.34 28.58
CA ALA A 65 6.28 -2.32 29.25
C ALA A 65 7.32 -3.15 28.48
N LYS A 66 8.50 -2.55 28.23
CA LYS A 66 9.66 -3.19 27.58
C LYS A 66 10.06 -4.46 28.36
N GLY A 67 10.11 -5.61 27.67
CA GLY A 67 10.49 -6.90 28.26
C GLY A 67 9.37 -7.65 28.97
N SER A 68 8.15 -7.09 29.07
CA SER A 68 7.01 -7.86 29.56
C SER A 68 6.67 -9.00 28.58
N ARG A 69 6.17 -10.13 29.10
CA ARG A 69 5.74 -11.29 28.28
C ARG A 69 4.71 -10.91 27.20
N ASN A 70 4.04 -9.77 27.37
CA ASN A 70 3.01 -9.28 26.47
C ASN A 70 3.49 -8.19 25.50
N ARG A 71 4.73 -7.70 25.56
CA ARG A 71 5.25 -6.69 24.62
C ARG A 71 6.01 -7.32 23.48
#